data_AF-A0AAE9YPR6-F1
#
_entry.id   AF-A0AAE9YPR6-F1
#
_cell.length_a   1.000
_cell.length_b   1.000
_cell.length_c   1.000
_cell.angle_alpha   90.00
_cell.angle_beta   90.00
_cell.angle_gamma   90.00
#
_symmetry.space_group_name_H-M   'P 1'
#
loop_
_entity.id
_entity.type
_entity.pdbx_description
1 polymer ?
#
loop_
_entity_poly.entity_id
_entity_poly.type
_entity_poly.pdbx_seq_one_letter_code
_entity_poly.pdbx_strand_id
1 'polypeptide(L)'
;MDMTAWIREHSWVLAPAFILTLVIFIWLKGKLAKNVEIKPVDVGIALIPFVLWMASAGIFKKVELPGLISFETADVIVSAAAAPIDLQVSKIPVTALKADPKSSVREIPRLIASGTQVLSFTLGYRGYHGGAVWMYFNHLLSSPPFKYAVILDEQGALFGLYSSRKLTAILNSDNNNELMEKYPLKPFRGLPDNNAVAKWHGFTQAIINNDKAALAEVAGFVEFGQAVNPQADKKQVLAQMEQFGLDWLPVIDNQSGVSRFQGIVERSRLTASLILDVARELESKKQAQGN
;
A
#
# COMPACT_ATOMS: atom_id res chain seq x y z
N MET A 1 4.13 30.24 32.98
CA MET A 1 3.00 30.85 32.25
C MET A 1 3.33 30.71 30.77
N ASP A 2 2.52 29.96 30.02
CA ASP A 2 2.79 29.67 28.61
C ASP A 2 2.72 30.96 27.78
N MET A 3 3.79 31.27 27.04
CA MET A 3 3.89 32.49 26.22
C MET A 3 2.74 32.57 25.20
N THR A 4 2.25 31.41 24.74
CA THR A 4 1.10 31.34 23.81
C THR A 4 -0.24 31.64 24.48
N ALA A 5 -0.37 31.42 25.79
CA ALA A 5 -1.57 31.76 26.56
C ALA A 5 -1.61 33.26 26.86
N TRP A 6 -0.47 33.85 27.23
CA TRP A 6 -0.36 35.30 27.49
C TRP A 6 -0.66 36.14 26.24
N ILE A 7 -0.13 35.74 25.07
CA ILE A 7 -0.38 36.40 23.77
C ILE A 7 -1.87 36.34 23.39
N ARG A 8 -2.54 35.22 23.68
CA ARG A 8 -3.97 35.04 23.38
C ARG A 8 -4.84 35.96 24.24
N GLU A 9 -4.53 36.06 25.52
CA GLU A 9 -5.26 36.86 26.51
C GLU A 9 -5.10 38.38 26.30
N HIS A 10 -3.94 38.83 25.79
CA HIS A 10 -3.64 40.24 25.55
C HIS A 10 -3.71 40.64 24.05
N SER A 11 -4.20 39.74 23.19
CA SER A 11 -4.29 39.94 21.73
C SER A 11 -5.09 41.17 21.33
N TRP A 12 -6.10 41.55 22.12
CA TRP A 12 -6.93 42.72 21.89
C TRP A 12 -6.18 44.06 22.11
N VAL A 13 -5.09 44.09 22.89
CA VAL A 13 -4.25 45.28 23.10
C VAL A 13 -3.21 45.43 21.98
N LEU A 14 -2.84 44.33 21.32
CA LEU A 14 -1.85 44.33 20.24
C LEU A 14 -2.41 44.82 18.90
N ALA A 15 -3.71 44.64 18.64
CA ALA A 15 -4.34 45.08 17.41
C ALA A 15 -4.33 46.62 17.21
N PRO A 16 -4.67 47.45 18.22
CA PRO A 16 -4.54 48.91 18.13
C PRO A 16 -3.09 49.36 17.91
N ALA A 17 -2.14 48.74 18.62
CA ALA A 17 -0.72 49.05 18.47
C ALA A 17 -0.22 48.76 17.04
N PHE A 18 -0.69 47.66 16.43
CA PHE A 18 -0.37 47.29 15.05
C PHE A 18 -0.92 48.27 14.02
N ILE A 19 -2.19 48.65 14.15
CA ILE A 19 -2.83 49.68 13.30
C ILE A 19 -2.07 51.00 13.44
N LEU A 20 -1.66 51.36 14.66
CA LEU A 20 -0.90 52.58 14.91
C LEU A 20 0.48 52.54 14.22
N THR A 21 1.21 51.42 14.28
CA THR A 21 2.47 51.26 13.54
C THR A 21 2.28 51.31 12.02
N LEU A 22 1.19 50.77 11.49
CA LEU A 22 0.91 50.77 10.06
C LEU A 22 0.57 52.18 9.56
N VAL A 23 -0.21 52.94 10.34
CA VAL A 23 -0.50 54.36 10.09
C VAL A 23 0.78 55.20 10.19
N ILE A 24 1.61 54.98 11.20
CA ILE A 24 2.90 55.68 11.35
C ILE A 24 3.82 55.35 10.17
N PHE A 25 3.88 54.10 9.71
CA PHE A 25 4.73 53.69 8.59
C PHE A 25 4.29 54.32 7.27
N ILE A 26 2.98 54.35 6.99
CA ILE A 26 2.40 55.03 5.82
C ILE A 26 2.67 56.54 5.90
N TRP A 27 2.49 57.14 7.08
CA TRP A 27 2.73 58.56 7.30
C TRP A 27 4.21 58.93 7.15
N LEU A 28 5.14 58.11 7.68
CA LEU A 28 6.59 58.30 7.52
C LEU A 28 6.99 58.20 6.04
N LYS A 29 6.47 57.21 5.31
CA LYS A 29 6.74 57.05 3.86
C LYS A 29 6.24 58.25 3.07
N GLY A 30 5.04 58.75 3.36
CA GLY A 30 4.47 59.94 2.71
C GLY A 30 5.26 61.22 2.99
N LYS A 31 5.89 61.34 4.16
CA LYS A 31 6.69 62.52 4.54
C LYS A 31 8.14 62.45 4.04
N LEU A 32 8.73 61.25 3.94
CA LEU A 32 10.13 61.05 3.54
C LEU A 32 10.33 60.87 2.03
N ALA A 33 9.34 60.40 1.28
CA ALA A 33 9.50 60.08 -0.13
C ALA A 33 8.41 60.75 -0.98
N LYS A 34 8.67 61.98 -1.43
CA LYS A 34 7.69 62.86 -2.10
C LYS A 34 7.06 62.33 -3.40
N ASN A 35 7.54 61.23 -4.00
CA ASN A 35 7.06 60.69 -5.28
C ASN A 35 7.05 59.15 -5.35
N VAL A 36 6.79 58.43 -4.26
CA VAL A 36 6.69 56.97 -4.32
C VAL A 36 5.24 56.56 -4.55
N GLU A 37 4.97 56.11 -5.77
CA GLU A 37 3.73 55.43 -6.14
C GLU A 37 3.60 54.15 -5.29
N ILE A 38 2.54 54.05 -4.49
CA ILE A 38 2.29 52.89 -3.65
C ILE A 38 1.98 51.71 -4.57
N LYS A 39 2.96 50.83 -4.77
CA LYS A 39 2.76 49.65 -5.59
C LYS A 39 1.98 48.61 -4.78
N PRO A 40 1.13 47.79 -5.42
CA PRO A 40 0.42 46.70 -4.74
C PRO A 40 1.34 45.78 -3.91
N VAL A 41 2.61 45.66 -4.33
CA VAL A 41 3.66 44.91 -3.61
C VAL A 41 3.98 45.52 -2.24
N ASP A 42 3.99 46.85 -2.09
CA ASP A 42 4.26 47.51 -0.80
C ASP A 42 3.16 47.20 0.22
N VAL A 43 1.91 47.06 -0.23
CA VAL A 43 0.76 46.68 0.59
C VAL A 43 0.87 45.21 1.01
N GLY A 44 1.31 44.33 0.11
CA GLY A 44 1.56 42.93 0.40
C GLY A 44 2.62 42.74 1.49
N ILE A 45 3.73 43.48 1.42
CA ILE A 45 4.81 43.40 2.43
C ILE A 45 4.33 43.90 3.80
N ALA A 46 3.51 44.96 3.83
CA ALA A 46 2.94 45.50 5.06
C ALA A 46 1.98 44.52 5.77
N LEU A 47 1.39 43.56 5.03
CA LEU A 47 0.46 42.56 5.56
C LEU A 47 1.15 41.32 6.15
N ILE A 48 2.42 41.06 5.83
CA ILE A 48 3.14 39.85 6.30
C ILE A 48 3.16 39.73 7.83
N PRO A 49 3.49 40.78 8.61
CA PRO A 49 3.50 40.69 10.07
C PRO A 49 2.09 40.45 10.65
N PHE A 50 1.05 40.97 9.99
CA PHE A 50 -0.35 40.77 10.40
C PHE A 50 -0.78 39.31 10.22
N VAL A 51 -0.42 38.70 9.09
CA VAL A 51 -0.69 37.28 8.81
C VAL A 51 0.05 36.37 9.80
N LEU A 52 1.31 36.68 10.11
CA LEU A 52 2.09 35.95 11.12
C LEU A 52 1.49 36.07 12.53
N TRP A 53 0.99 37.26 12.89
CA TRP A 53 0.29 37.46 14.16
C TRP A 53 -1.02 36.65 14.23
N MET A 54 -1.85 36.72 13.18
CA MET A 54 -3.09 35.92 13.09
C MET A 54 -2.83 34.41 13.15
N ALA A 55 -1.72 33.95 12.55
CA ALA A 55 -1.26 32.56 12.65
C ALA A 55 -0.97 32.17 14.11
N SER A 56 -0.22 33.01 14.82
CA SER A 56 0.14 32.73 16.22
C SER A 56 -1.05 32.79 17.19
N ALA A 57 -2.04 33.64 16.87
CA ALA A 57 -3.25 33.79 17.66
C ALA A 57 -4.28 32.68 17.42
N GLY A 58 -4.03 31.77 16.47
CA GLY A 58 -4.93 30.66 16.15
C GLY A 58 -6.23 31.09 15.47
N ILE A 59 -6.25 32.27 14.84
CA ILE A 59 -7.45 32.90 14.26
C ILE A 59 -7.81 32.32 12.88
N PHE A 60 -7.01 31.42 12.30
CA PHE A 60 -7.34 30.76 11.04
C PHE A 60 -8.56 29.83 11.17
N LYS A 61 -9.75 30.42 11.06
CA LYS A 61 -11.00 29.74 10.67
C LYS A 61 -11.67 30.33 9.45
N LYS A 62 -11.28 31.52 8.98
CA LYS A 62 -11.58 32.07 7.64
C LYS A 62 -10.99 33.47 7.55
N VAL A 63 -10.17 33.72 6.53
CA VAL A 63 -9.79 35.08 6.14
C VAL A 63 -10.34 35.26 4.73
N GLU A 64 -11.51 35.89 4.63
CA GLU A 64 -12.07 36.33 3.37
C GLU A 64 -11.49 37.72 3.06
N LEU A 65 -10.52 37.78 2.15
CA LEU A 65 -10.04 39.03 1.58
C LEU A 65 -10.81 39.28 0.27
N PRO A 66 -11.66 40.33 0.21
CA PRO A 66 -12.43 40.62 -1.00
C PRO A 66 -11.49 41.15 -2.08
N GLY A 67 -11.40 40.45 -3.22
CA GLY A 67 -10.74 40.93 -4.44
C GLY A 67 -9.48 40.17 -4.91
N LEU A 68 -9.04 39.11 -4.22
CA LEU A 68 -7.97 38.24 -4.72
C LEU A 68 -8.48 36.79 -4.76
N ILE A 69 -8.66 36.27 -5.98
CA ILE A 69 -8.79 34.85 -6.39
C ILE A 69 -9.24 33.91 -5.27
N SER A 70 -10.54 33.61 -5.24
CA SER A 70 -11.15 32.61 -4.37
C SER A 70 -10.60 31.21 -4.70
N PHE A 71 -9.69 30.71 -3.87
CA PHE A 71 -9.33 29.29 -3.87
C PHE A 71 -10.39 28.50 -3.08
N GLU A 72 -11.48 28.12 -3.75
CA GLU A 72 -12.46 27.13 -3.28
C GLU A 72 -11.89 25.70 -3.36
N THR A 73 -10.77 25.42 -2.70
CA THR A 73 -10.17 24.07 -2.68
C THR A 73 -9.92 23.52 -1.29
N ALA A 74 -9.97 24.33 -0.23
CA ALA A 74 -9.76 23.85 1.13
C ALA A 74 -11.05 23.29 1.78
N ASP A 75 -12.19 23.99 1.65
CA ASP A 75 -13.42 23.60 2.37
C ASP A 75 -14.07 22.34 1.81
N VAL A 76 -13.93 22.03 0.53
CA VAL A 76 -14.44 20.78 -0.07
C VAL A 76 -13.63 19.56 0.41
N ILE A 77 -12.33 19.74 0.68
CA ILE A 77 -11.45 18.68 1.16
C ILE A 77 -11.63 18.46 2.67
N VAL A 78 -11.81 19.53 3.45
CA VAL A 78 -11.95 19.45 4.92
C VAL A 78 -13.36 19.02 5.34
N SER A 79 -14.42 19.43 4.62
CA SER A 79 -15.78 18.95 4.89
C SER A 79 -15.98 17.48 4.48
N ALA A 80 -15.26 17.00 3.47
CA ALA A 80 -15.19 15.58 3.13
C ALA A 80 -14.45 14.73 4.20
N ALA A 81 -13.56 15.33 4.98
CA ALA A 81 -12.85 14.65 6.06
C ALA A 81 -13.63 14.57 7.39
N ALA A 82 -14.62 15.44 7.59
CA ALA A 82 -15.36 15.57 8.86
C ALA A 82 -16.79 15.00 8.84
N ALA A 83 -17.33 14.63 7.67
CA ALA A 83 -18.62 13.95 7.60
C ALA A 83 -18.48 12.49 8.09
N PRO A 84 -19.37 11.97 8.96
CA PRO A 84 -19.41 10.55 9.28
C PRO A 84 -19.70 9.78 7.99
N ILE A 85 -18.68 9.08 7.51
CA ILE A 85 -18.75 8.30 6.28
C ILE A 85 -19.54 7.04 6.60
N ASP A 86 -20.83 7.04 6.28
CA ASP A 86 -21.64 5.83 6.27
C ASP A 86 -21.25 4.99 5.03
N LEU A 87 -20.09 4.35 5.12
CA LEU A 87 -19.53 3.47 4.10
C LEU A 87 -20.46 2.27 3.97
N GLN A 88 -21.34 2.29 2.96
CA GLN A 88 -21.70 1.03 2.30
C GLN A 88 -20.38 0.36 1.91
N VAL A 89 -20.08 -0.77 2.52
CA VAL A 89 -18.77 -1.43 2.45
C VAL A 89 -18.47 -1.79 0.99
N SER A 90 -17.76 -0.90 0.31
CA SER A 90 -17.28 -1.12 -1.05
C SER A 90 -16.27 -2.26 -0.97
N LYS A 91 -16.60 -3.40 -1.59
CA LYS A 91 -15.78 -4.62 -1.55
C LYS A 91 -14.35 -4.31 -2.00
N ILE A 92 -13.36 -4.93 -1.35
CA ILE A 92 -11.97 -4.81 -1.81
C ILE A 92 -11.82 -5.39 -3.22
N PRO A 93 -10.99 -4.79 -4.10
CA PRO A 93 -10.73 -5.32 -5.43
C PRO A 93 -9.84 -6.57 -5.34
N VAL A 94 -10.48 -7.74 -5.16
CA VAL A 94 -9.80 -9.03 -5.12
C VAL A 94 -9.35 -9.40 -6.54
N THR A 95 -8.06 -9.69 -6.67
CA THR A 95 -7.50 -10.28 -7.89
C THR A 95 -7.48 -11.78 -7.71
N ALA A 96 -8.48 -12.46 -8.29
CA ALA A 96 -8.48 -13.92 -8.36
C ALA A 96 -7.25 -14.39 -9.13
N LEU A 97 -6.47 -15.28 -8.53
CA LEU A 97 -5.26 -15.81 -9.13
C LEU A 97 -5.48 -17.24 -9.61
N LYS A 98 -4.94 -17.55 -10.79
CA LYS A 98 -4.94 -18.92 -11.29
C LYS A 98 -3.94 -19.76 -10.50
N ALA A 99 -4.46 -20.58 -9.59
CA ALA A 99 -3.69 -21.52 -8.79
C ALA A 99 -3.71 -22.92 -9.40
N ASP A 100 -2.53 -23.50 -9.57
CA ASP A 100 -2.35 -24.88 -9.97
C ASP A 100 -1.51 -25.61 -8.90
N PRO A 101 -1.88 -26.85 -8.54
CA PRO A 101 -1.09 -27.63 -7.60
C PRO A 101 0.23 -28.08 -8.23
N LYS A 102 1.27 -28.18 -7.39
CA LYS A 102 2.49 -28.86 -7.81
C LYS A 102 2.19 -30.35 -8.09
N SER A 103 2.65 -30.81 -9.25
CA SER A 103 2.57 -32.21 -9.68
C SER A 103 3.94 -32.65 -10.24
N SER A 104 3.96 -33.40 -11.34
CA SER A 104 5.17 -33.86 -12.03
C SER A 104 5.89 -32.75 -12.79
N VAL A 105 7.22 -32.78 -12.84
CA VAL A 105 8.07 -31.84 -13.62
C VAL A 105 7.68 -31.80 -15.10
N ARG A 106 7.09 -32.87 -15.64
CA ARG A 106 6.57 -32.91 -17.01
C ARG A 106 5.40 -31.94 -17.26
N GLU A 107 4.73 -31.48 -16.21
CA GLU A 107 3.62 -30.52 -16.29
C GLU A 107 4.11 -29.07 -16.46
N ILE A 108 5.38 -28.77 -16.19
CA ILE A 108 5.89 -27.40 -16.22
C ILE A 108 5.60 -26.70 -17.55
N PRO A 109 5.84 -27.31 -18.74
CA PRO A 109 5.48 -26.68 -20.01
C PRO A 109 3.98 -26.35 -20.13
N ARG A 110 3.09 -27.22 -19.63
CA ARG A 110 1.64 -26.96 -19.61
C ARG A 110 1.31 -25.78 -18.70
N LEU A 111 1.91 -25.72 -17.52
CA LEU A 111 1.68 -24.64 -16.56
C LEU A 111 2.16 -23.28 -17.11
N ILE A 112 3.33 -23.25 -17.77
CA ILE A 112 3.82 -22.08 -18.49
C ILE A 112 2.81 -21.65 -19.57
N ALA A 113 2.39 -22.58 -20.43
CA ALA A 113 1.45 -22.29 -21.51
C ALA A 113 0.09 -21.82 -20.99
N SER A 114 -0.33 -22.34 -19.84
CA SER A 114 -1.61 -22.00 -19.23
C SER A 114 -1.58 -20.73 -18.37
N GLY A 115 -0.41 -20.11 -18.21
CA GLY A 115 -0.25 -18.87 -17.44
C GLY A 115 -0.49 -19.04 -15.94
N THR A 116 -0.05 -20.15 -15.34
CA THR A 116 -0.16 -20.39 -13.89
C THR A 116 0.44 -19.23 -13.11
N GLN A 117 -0.35 -18.64 -12.21
CA GLN A 117 0.07 -17.48 -11.41
C GLN A 117 0.53 -17.88 -10.01
N VAL A 118 -0.05 -18.97 -9.50
CA VAL A 118 0.15 -19.48 -8.15
C VAL A 118 0.46 -20.97 -8.21
N LEU A 119 1.52 -21.38 -7.52
CA LEU A 119 1.83 -22.79 -7.30
C LEU A 119 1.46 -23.16 -5.87
N SER A 120 0.53 -24.09 -5.68
CA SER A 120 0.10 -24.51 -4.35
C SER A 120 0.84 -25.75 -3.84
N PHE A 121 1.09 -25.74 -2.53
CA PHE A 121 1.68 -26.82 -1.75
C PHE A 121 0.77 -27.16 -0.57
N THR A 122 0.72 -28.42 -0.20
CA THR A 122 -0.06 -28.95 0.92
C THR A 122 0.89 -29.45 2.00
N LEU A 123 0.75 -28.91 3.21
CA LEU A 123 1.52 -29.35 4.38
C LEU A 123 1.27 -30.85 4.62
N GLY A 124 2.31 -31.57 5.04
CA GLY A 124 2.24 -33.02 5.29
C GLY A 124 2.33 -33.89 4.03
N TYR A 125 2.21 -33.33 2.82
CA TYR A 125 2.30 -34.12 1.60
C TYR A 125 3.73 -34.56 1.30
N ARG A 126 3.98 -35.88 1.35
CA ARG A 126 5.30 -36.50 1.20
C ARG A 126 5.85 -36.57 -0.23
N GLY A 127 5.06 -36.20 -1.24
CA GLY A 127 5.47 -36.29 -2.65
C GLY A 127 6.34 -35.14 -3.14
N TYR A 128 6.75 -34.23 -2.27
CA TYR A 128 7.63 -33.12 -2.66
C TYR A 128 9.11 -33.53 -2.67
N HIS A 129 9.81 -33.12 -3.72
CA HIS A 129 11.24 -33.33 -3.87
C HIS A 129 11.93 -31.98 -4.14
N GLY A 130 12.97 -31.65 -3.37
CA GLY A 130 13.69 -30.38 -3.46
C GLY A 130 14.09 -30.01 -4.90
N GLY A 131 14.76 -30.93 -5.60
CA GLY A 131 15.16 -30.72 -7.00
C GLY A 131 13.98 -30.50 -7.96
N ALA A 132 12.83 -31.15 -7.72
CA ALA A 132 11.64 -30.92 -8.54
C ALA A 132 11.01 -29.57 -8.21
N VAL A 133 11.00 -29.12 -6.95
CA VAL A 133 10.48 -27.80 -6.57
C VAL A 133 11.38 -26.71 -7.15
N TRP A 134 12.70 -26.83 -7.01
CA TRP A 134 13.67 -25.94 -7.62
C TRP A 134 13.43 -25.76 -9.14
N MET A 135 13.22 -26.85 -9.89
CA MET A 135 12.91 -26.78 -11.32
C MET A 135 11.62 -26.00 -11.61
N TYR A 136 10.55 -26.28 -10.85
CA TYR A 136 9.28 -25.58 -11.01
C TYR A 136 9.46 -24.07 -10.88
N PHE A 137 10.13 -23.61 -9.82
CA PHE A 137 10.32 -22.18 -9.60
C PHE A 137 11.20 -21.54 -10.67
N ASN A 138 12.34 -22.13 -11.00
CA ASN A 138 13.26 -21.51 -11.97
C ASN A 138 12.65 -21.43 -13.38
N HIS A 139 11.86 -22.42 -13.79
CA HIS A 139 11.23 -22.41 -15.12
C HIS A 139 9.92 -21.61 -15.16
N LEU A 140 9.09 -21.66 -14.10
CA LEU A 140 7.87 -20.87 -14.06
C LEU A 140 8.17 -19.38 -13.91
N LEU A 141 9.25 -19.00 -13.22
CA LEU A 141 9.66 -17.60 -13.09
C LEU A 141 10.14 -16.98 -14.41
N SER A 142 10.55 -17.79 -15.38
CA SER A 142 10.79 -17.34 -16.75
C SER A 142 9.49 -16.89 -17.46
N SER A 143 8.33 -17.24 -16.92
CA SER A 143 7.03 -16.81 -17.39
C SER A 143 6.51 -15.61 -16.59
N PRO A 144 6.09 -14.50 -17.23
CA PRO A 144 5.58 -13.31 -16.53
C PRO A 144 4.44 -13.52 -15.52
N PRO A 145 3.45 -14.42 -15.74
CA PRO A 145 2.29 -14.57 -14.86
C PRO A 145 2.61 -15.18 -13.49
N PHE A 146 3.65 -16.00 -13.37
CA PHE A 146 3.95 -16.71 -12.11
C PHE A 146 4.47 -15.73 -11.06
N LYS A 147 3.75 -15.62 -9.94
CA LYS A 147 4.02 -14.62 -8.90
C LYS A 147 4.15 -15.19 -7.50
N TYR A 148 3.37 -16.21 -7.13
CA TYR A 148 3.29 -16.66 -5.74
C TYR A 148 3.37 -18.17 -5.56
N ALA A 149 3.81 -18.56 -4.37
CA ALA A 149 3.69 -19.90 -3.84
C ALA A 149 2.74 -19.86 -2.63
N VAL A 150 1.73 -20.72 -2.64
CA VAL A 150 0.74 -20.81 -1.56
C VAL A 150 0.97 -22.09 -0.79
N ILE A 151 1.03 -21.99 0.52
CA ILE A 151 1.08 -23.15 1.42
C ILE A 151 -0.29 -23.31 2.05
N LEU A 152 -0.85 -24.50 1.90
CA LEU A 152 -2.16 -24.91 2.39
C LEU A 152 -1.99 -26.00 3.45
N ASP A 153 -2.89 -26.08 4.42
CA ASP A 153 -3.00 -27.25 5.28
C ASP A 153 -3.68 -28.43 4.57
N GLU A 154 -3.84 -29.55 5.29
CA GLU A 154 -4.48 -30.77 4.78
C GLU A 154 -5.96 -30.56 4.41
N GLN A 155 -6.62 -29.59 5.02
CA GLN A 155 -8.01 -29.20 4.78
C GLN A 155 -8.15 -28.20 3.63
N GLY A 156 -7.04 -27.73 3.07
CA GLY A 156 -6.99 -26.70 2.02
C GLY A 156 -7.15 -25.28 2.54
N ALA A 157 -7.03 -25.06 3.86
CA ALA A 157 -6.99 -23.73 4.44
C ALA A 157 -5.62 -23.09 4.19
N LEU A 158 -5.61 -21.77 4.03
CA LEU A 158 -4.38 -21.01 3.83
C LEU A 158 -3.51 -21.06 5.11
N PHE A 159 -2.28 -21.54 4.98
CA PHE A 159 -1.26 -21.39 6.02
C PHE A 159 -0.42 -20.12 5.80
N GLY A 160 -0.01 -19.87 4.55
CA GLY A 160 0.69 -18.64 4.19
C GLY A 160 1.12 -18.59 2.73
N LEU A 161 1.65 -17.44 2.33
CA LEU A 161 2.14 -17.19 0.96
C LEU A 161 3.60 -16.74 0.96
N TYR A 162 4.25 -17.02 -0.17
CA TYR A 162 5.49 -16.36 -0.56
C TYR A 162 5.34 -15.68 -1.91
N SER A 163 6.02 -14.56 -2.09
CA SER A 163 6.37 -14.08 -3.42
C SER A 163 7.40 -15.04 -4.03
N SER A 164 7.09 -15.68 -5.15
CA SER A 164 7.96 -16.65 -5.80
C SER A 164 9.33 -16.08 -6.17
N ARG A 165 9.41 -14.80 -6.57
CA ARG A 165 10.69 -14.15 -6.90
C ARG A 165 11.59 -14.02 -5.67
N LYS A 166 11.07 -13.45 -4.58
CA LYS A 166 11.77 -13.32 -3.29
C LYS A 166 12.19 -14.69 -2.74
N LEU A 167 11.28 -15.66 -2.74
CA LEU A 167 11.57 -17.02 -2.26
C LEU A 167 12.71 -17.66 -3.05
N THR A 168 12.64 -17.62 -4.38
CA THR A 168 13.70 -18.16 -5.24
C THR A 168 15.03 -17.46 -5.05
N ALA A 169 15.03 -16.12 -4.87
CA ALA A 169 16.26 -15.38 -4.60
C ALA A 169 16.95 -15.81 -3.29
N ILE A 170 16.18 -16.24 -2.29
CA ILE A 170 16.70 -16.73 -1.00
C ILE A 170 17.19 -18.18 -1.09
N LEU A 171 16.40 -19.03 -1.75
CA LEU A 171 16.60 -20.48 -1.77
C LEU A 171 17.55 -20.96 -2.87
N ASN A 172 17.72 -20.21 -3.95
CA ASN A 172 18.72 -20.54 -4.96
C ASN A 172 20.15 -20.40 -4.39
N SER A 173 21.03 -21.28 -4.85
CA SER A 173 22.46 -21.22 -4.63
C SER A 173 23.14 -20.33 -5.68
N ASP A 174 24.38 -19.93 -5.42
CA ASP A 174 25.15 -19.09 -6.34
C ASP A 174 25.41 -19.77 -7.70
N ASN A 175 25.50 -21.11 -7.70
CA ASN A 175 25.67 -21.92 -8.90
C ASN A 175 24.35 -22.26 -9.63
N ASN A 176 23.24 -21.54 -9.34
CA ASN A 176 21.94 -21.84 -9.95
C ASN A 176 21.96 -21.85 -11.48
N ASN A 177 22.73 -20.98 -12.11
CA ASN A 177 22.83 -20.91 -13.57
C ASN A 177 23.46 -22.20 -14.15
N GLU A 178 24.50 -22.72 -13.50
CA GLU A 178 25.14 -23.99 -13.89
C GLU A 178 24.17 -25.17 -13.71
N LEU A 179 23.39 -25.17 -12.62
CA LEU A 179 22.36 -26.18 -12.40
C LEU A 179 21.28 -26.15 -13.48
N MET A 180 20.85 -24.96 -13.91
CA MET A 180 19.87 -24.80 -14.99
C MET A 180 20.38 -25.31 -16.35
N GLU A 181 21.67 -25.14 -16.63
CA GLU A 181 22.31 -25.69 -17.83
C GLU A 181 22.46 -27.22 -17.74
N LYS A 182 22.83 -27.74 -16.58
CA LYS A 182 23.02 -29.17 -16.34
C LYS A 182 21.70 -29.95 -16.36
N TYR A 183 20.62 -29.37 -15.81
CA TYR A 183 19.30 -30.00 -15.65
C TYR A 183 18.21 -29.25 -16.44
N PRO A 184 18.28 -29.22 -17.78
CA PRO A 184 17.27 -28.55 -18.59
C PRO A 184 15.94 -29.33 -18.58
N LEU A 185 14.82 -28.64 -18.85
CA LEU A 185 13.52 -29.29 -19.05
C LEU A 185 13.47 -30.17 -20.30
N LYS A 186 14.18 -29.77 -21.36
CA LYS A 186 14.14 -30.43 -22.67
C LYS A 186 15.55 -30.45 -23.29
N PRO A 187 16.14 -31.64 -23.54
CA PRO A 187 15.68 -32.95 -23.07
C PRO A 187 15.77 -33.05 -21.53
N PHE A 188 14.84 -33.74 -20.88
CA PHE A 188 14.87 -33.90 -19.42
C PHE A 188 16.04 -34.80 -19.03
N ARG A 189 16.97 -34.27 -18.21
CA ARG A 189 18.20 -34.98 -17.77
C ARG A 189 18.16 -35.47 -16.31
N GLY A 190 16.99 -35.43 -15.67
CA GLY A 190 16.86 -35.75 -14.26
C GLY A 190 16.74 -34.51 -13.38
N LEU A 191 16.88 -34.72 -12.07
CA LEU A 191 16.80 -33.66 -11.06
C LEU A 191 18.16 -33.46 -10.42
N PRO A 192 18.49 -32.24 -9.96
CA PRO A 192 19.63 -32.05 -9.08
C PRO A 192 19.44 -32.87 -7.79
N ASP A 193 20.54 -33.40 -7.27
CA ASP A 193 20.58 -34.06 -5.98
C ASP A 193 20.27 -33.08 -4.83
N ASN A 194 19.98 -33.62 -3.64
CA ASN A 194 19.59 -32.81 -2.49
C ASN A 194 20.70 -31.86 -2.02
N ASN A 195 21.97 -32.17 -2.25
CA ASN A 195 23.08 -31.31 -1.82
C ASN A 195 23.22 -30.11 -2.75
N ALA A 196 23.07 -30.32 -4.06
CA ALA A 196 23.09 -29.27 -5.07
C ALA A 196 21.98 -28.24 -4.86
N VAL A 197 20.84 -28.63 -4.26
CA VAL A 197 19.71 -27.74 -3.95
C VAL A 197 19.32 -27.80 -2.47
N ALA A 198 20.31 -27.79 -1.56
CA ALA A 198 20.12 -28.02 -0.13
C ALA A 198 19.04 -27.12 0.53
N LYS A 199 19.01 -25.83 0.22
CA LYS A 199 17.99 -24.91 0.75
C LYS A 199 16.58 -25.27 0.28
N TRP A 200 16.42 -25.61 -1.00
CA TRP A 200 15.15 -26.10 -1.52
C TRP A 200 14.76 -27.44 -0.90
N HIS A 201 15.72 -28.34 -0.68
CA HIS A 201 15.47 -29.58 0.04
C HIS A 201 14.95 -29.31 1.46
N GLY A 202 15.62 -28.43 2.22
CA GLY A 202 15.19 -28.00 3.55
C GLY A 202 13.78 -27.40 3.54
N PHE A 203 13.50 -26.49 2.61
CA PHE A 203 12.16 -25.92 2.42
C PHE A 203 11.11 -27.01 2.16
N THR A 204 11.39 -27.98 1.28
CA THR A 204 10.46 -29.08 1.02
C THR A 204 10.29 -30.02 2.21
N GLN A 205 11.35 -30.27 2.99
CA GLN A 205 11.25 -31.06 4.22
C GLN A 205 10.39 -30.36 5.26
N ALA A 206 10.48 -29.04 5.39
CA ALA A 206 9.61 -28.28 6.28
C ALA A 206 8.13 -28.42 5.87
N ILE A 207 7.81 -28.39 4.57
CA ILE A 207 6.45 -28.65 4.09
C ILE A 207 6.01 -30.09 4.41
N ILE A 208 6.85 -31.08 4.11
CA ILE A 208 6.56 -32.51 4.31
C ILE A 208 6.33 -32.83 5.78
N ASN A 209 7.14 -32.25 6.67
CA ASN A 209 7.09 -32.50 8.11
C ASN A 209 6.06 -31.61 8.82
N ASN A 210 5.32 -30.77 8.09
CA ASN A 210 4.40 -29.77 8.65
C ASN A 210 5.10 -28.83 9.65
N ASP A 211 6.37 -28.50 9.39
CA ASP A 211 7.16 -27.59 10.21
C ASP A 211 6.83 -26.13 9.88
N LYS A 212 5.72 -25.68 10.45
CA LYS A 212 5.19 -24.33 10.26
C LYS A 212 6.16 -23.25 10.75
N ALA A 213 6.92 -23.52 11.79
CA ALA A 213 7.89 -22.57 12.34
C ALA A 213 9.03 -22.34 11.34
N ALA A 214 9.64 -23.41 10.84
CA ALA A 214 10.72 -23.30 9.85
C ALA A 214 10.26 -22.60 8.55
N LEU A 215 9.01 -22.81 8.12
CA LEU A 215 8.44 -22.09 6.99
C LEU A 215 8.27 -20.59 7.28
N ALA A 216 7.75 -20.24 8.45
CA ALA A 216 7.52 -18.84 8.82
C ALA A 216 8.82 -18.02 8.95
N GLU A 217 9.93 -18.67 9.29
CA GLU A 217 11.25 -18.04 9.37
C GLU A 217 11.84 -17.65 8.00
N VAL A 218 11.35 -18.24 6.90
CA VAL A 218 11.84 -17.91 5.56
C VAL A 218 11.39 -16.50 5.18
N ALA A 219 12.37 -15.62 4.93
CA ALA A 219 12.10 -14.22 4.63
C ALA A 219 11.10 -14.03 3.45
N GLY A 220 10.17 -13.09 3.63
CA GLY A 220 9.10 -12.84 2.65
C GLY A 220 7.90 -13.77 2.77
N PHE A 221 7.81 -14.56 3.85
CA PHE A 221 6.58 -15.24 4.26
C PHE A 221 5.52 -14.21 4.66
N VAL A 222 4.30 -14.41 4.18
CA VAL A 222 3.11 -13.66 4.58
C VAL A 222 2.16 -14.64 5.26
N GLU A 223 1.94 -14.43 6.55
CA GLU A 223 1.20 -15.35 7.40
C GLU A 223 -0.31 -15.30 7.13
N PHE A 224 -1.00 -16.39 7.43
CA PHE A 224 -2.46 -16.43 7.45
C PHE A 224 -3.09 -15.31 8.30
N GLY A 225 -2.50 -14.98 9.45
CA GLY A 225 -3.00 -13.92 10.34
C GLY A 225 -3.00 -12.52 9.71
N GLN A 226 -2.28 -12.33 8.60
CA GLN A 226 -2.24 -11.09 7.83
C GLN A 226 -3.24 -11.08 6.67
N ALA A 227 -3.97 -12.17 6.45
CA ALA A 227 -4.98 -12.25 5.39
C ALA A 227 -6.19 -11.36 5.69
N VAL A 228 -6.87 -10.93 4.62
CA VAL A 228 -8.05 -10.06 4.71
C VAL A 228 -9.28 -10.74 4.12
N ASN A 229 -10.45 -10.36 4.63
CA ASN A 229 -11.73 -10.82 4.08
C ASN A 229 -12.13 -9.96 2.85
N PRO A 230 -12.80 -10.52 1.82
CA PRO A 230 -13.33 -9.76 0.69
C PRO A 230 -14.27 -8.59 1.04
N GLN A 231 -14.88 -8.62 2.24
CA GLN A 231 -15.75 -7.57 2.76
C GLN A 231 -15.03 -6.62 3.73
N ALA A 232 -13.70 -6.69 3.86
CA ALA A 232 -12.96 -5.79 4.73
C ALA A 232 -13.02 -4.33 4.22
N ASP A 233 -12.91 -3.38 5.14
CA ASP A 233 -12.83 -1.96 4.77
C ASP A 233 -11.51 -1.64 4.06
N LYS A 234 -11.59 -0.92 2.94
CA LYS A 234 -10.43 -0.62 2.09
C LYS A 234 -9.36 0.20 2.82
N LYS A 235 -9.74 1.14 3.68
CA LYS A 235 -8.78 1.99 4.42
C LYS A 235 -8.06 1.16 5.48
N GLN A 236 -8.79 0.29 6.17
CA GLN A 236 -8.20 -0.66 7.13
C GLN A 236 -7.20 -1.60 6.44
N VAL A 237 -7.54 -2.14 5.27
CA VAL A 237 -6.61 -2.99 4.50
C VAL A 237 -5.35 -2.23 4.07
N LEU A 238 -5.47 -0.98 3.63
CA LEU A 238 -4.30 -0.15 3.31
C LEU A 238 -3.44 0.15 4.54
N ALA A 239 -4.06 0.47 5.68
CA ALA A 239 -3.34 0.70 6.93
C ALA A 239 -2.59 -0.56 7.38
N GLN A 240 -3.22 -1.74 7.23
CA GLN A 240 -2.59 -3.02 7.51
C GLN A 240 -1.40 -3.30 6.58
N MET A 241 -1.55 -3.04 5.28
CA MET A 241 -0.44 -3.13 4.32
C MET A 241 0.73 -2.22 4.69
N GLU A 242 0.45 -0.98 5.12
CA GLU A 242 1.48 -0.02 5.54
C GLU A 242 2.18 -0.50 6.82
N GLN A 243 1.40 -0.92 7.82
CA GLN A 243 1.93 -1.43 9.10
C GLN A 243 2.88 -2.61 8.91
N PHE A 244 2.55 -3.52 7.99
CA PHE A 244 3.39 -4.68 7.70
C PHE A 244 4.47 -4.43 6.64
N GLY A 245 4.49 -3.24 6.02
CA GLY A 245 5.41 -2.94 4.92
C GLY A 245 5.19 -3.84 3.70
N LEU A 246 3.94 -4.24 3.44
CA LEU A 246 3.56 -5.15 2.36
C LEU A 246 2.82 -4.42 1.24
N ASP A 247 3.13 -4.75 -0.01
CA ASP A 247 2.45 -4.20 -1.19
C ASP A 247 1.19 -4.99 -1.59
N TRP A 248 0.99 -6.15 -0.99
CA TRP A 248 -0.15 -7.02 -1.25
C TRP A 248 -0.47 -7.86 -0.01
N LEU A 249 -1.72 -8.29 0.10
CA LEU A 249 -2.19 -9.20 1.16
C LEU A 249 -3.01 -10.35 0.55
N PRO A 250 -2.93 -11.56 1.12
CA PRO A 250 -3.79 -12.66 0.72
C PRO A 250 -5.24 -12.37 1.12
N VAL A 251 -6.16 -12.77 0.25
CA VAL A 251 -7.59 -12.68 0.50
C VAL A 251 -8.13 -14.07 0.75
N ILE A 252 -8.84 -14.24 1.86
CA ILE A 252 -9.42 -15.50 2.29
C ILE A 252 -10.94 -15.41 2.39
N ASP A 253 -11.60 -16.52 2.12
CA ASP A 253 -13.02 -16.67 2.36
C ASP A 253 -13.28 -17.76 3.40
N ASN A 254 -14.10 -17.40 4.38
CA ASN A 254 -14.44 -18.22 5.53
C ASN A 254 -15.88 -18.76 5.47
N GLN A 255 -16.61 -18.57 4.36
CA GLN A 255 -18.01 -18.98 4.21
C GLN A 255 -18.29 -20.47 4.52
N SER A 256 -17.28 -21.33 4.37
CA SER A 256 -17.41 -22.78 4.56
C SER A 256 -16.80 -23.30 5.88
N GLY A 257 -16.39 -22.39 6.78
CA GLY A 257 -15.67 -22.74 8.01
C GLY A 257 -14.18 -23.08 7.80
N VAL A 258 -13.75 -23.21 6.55
CA VAL A 258 -12.34 -23.36 6.15
C VAL A 258 -11.88 -22.10 5.45
N SER A 259 -10.75 -21.53 5.87
CA SER A 259 -10.22 -20.30 5.30
C SER A 259 -9.53 -20.53 3.96
N ARG A 260 -10.31 -20.49 2.89
CA ARG A 260 -9.83 -20.78 1.53
C ARG A 260 -9.23 -19.53 0.90
N PHE A 261 -8.05 -19.68 0.30
CA PHE A 261 -7.41 -18.63 -0.48
C PHE A 261 -8.23 -18.31 -1.74
N GLN A 262 -8.65 -17.06 -1.91
CA GLN A 262 -9.38 -16.58 -3.10
C GLN A 262 -8.51 -15.79 -4.07
N GLY A 263 -7.40 -15.24 -3.60
CA GLY A 263 -6.53 -14.38 -4.40
C GLY A 263 -5.78 -13.39 -3.54
N ILE A 264 -5.43 -12.26 -4.15
CA ILE A 264 -4.71 -11.18 -3.45
C ILE A 264 -5.41 -9.85 -3.65
N VAL A 265 -5.11 -8.92 -2.76
CA VAL A 265 -5.35 -7.50 -2.96
C VAL A 265 -3.99 -6.80 -3.06
N GLU A 266 -3.81 -5.99 -4.11
CA GLU A 266 -2.59 -5.21 -4.33
C GLU A 266 -2.84 -3.75 -3.89
N ARG A 267 -1.86 -3.13 -3.23
CA ARG A 267 -1.93 -1.75 -2.75
C ARG A 267 -2.31 -0.77 -3.86
N SER A 268 -1.68 -0.88 -5.02
CA SER A 268 -1.94 -0.03 -6.19
C SER A 268 -3.39 -0.10 -6.66
N ARG A 269 -3.97 -1.30 -6.75
CA ARG A 269 -5.36 -1.52 -7.15
C ARG A 269 -6.33 -1.02 -6.10
N LEU A 270 -6.02 -1.23 -4.82
CA LEU A 270 -6.83 -0.78 -3.70
C LEU A 270 -6.89 0.76 -3.64
N THR A 271 -5.75 1.43 -3.78
CA THR A 271 -5.67 2.90 -3.86
C THR A 271 -6.41 3.45 -5.08
N ALA A 272 -6.23 2.84 -6.26
CA ALA A 272 -6.96 3.24 -7.47
C ALA A 272 -8.48 3.11 -7.27
N SER A 273 -8.93 2.03 -6.63
CA SER A 273 -10.34 1.85 -6.32
C SER A 273 -10.87 2.90 -5.35
N LEU A 274 -10.09 3.35 -4.36
CA LEU A 274 -10.50 4.42 -3.46
C LEU A 274 -10.64 5.76 -4.17
N ILE A 275 -9.71 6.10 -5.08
CA ILE A 275 -9.78 7.33 -5.88
C ILE A 275 -11.07 7.32 -6.72
N LEU A 276 -11.40 6.19 -7.34
CA LEU A 276 -12.63 6.03 -8.12
C LEU A 276 -13.89 6.14 -7.26
N ASP A 277 -13.88 5.59 -6.03
CA ASP A 277 -15.00 5.70 -5.10
C ASP A 277 -15.23 7.17 -4.70
N VAL A 278 -14.16 7.92 -4.38
CA VAL A 278 -14.24 9.35 -4.04
C VAL A 278 -14.72 10.18 -5.23
N ALA A 279 -14.21 9.91 -6.44
CA ALA A 279 -14.64 10.63 -7.64
C ALA A 279 -16.15 10.44 -7.90
N ARG A 280 -16.67 9.21 -7.76
CA ARG A 280 -18.10 8.92 -7.90
C ARG A 280 -18.94 9.62 -6.84
N GLU A 281 -18.46 9.67 -5.60
CA GLU A 281 -19.17 10.35 -4.51
C GLU A 281 -19.30 11.85 -4.80
N LEU A 282 -18.21 12.50 -5.25
CA LEU A 282 -18.22 13.91 -5.63
C LEU A 282 -19.17 14.20 -6.80
N GLU A 283 -19.19 13.34 -7.82
CA GLU A 283 -20.12 13.45 -8.95
C GLU A 283 -21.58 13.33 -8.49
N SER A 284 -21.88 12.37 -7.61
CA SER A 284 -23.23 12.16 -7.08
C SER A 284 -23.74 13.35 -6.26
N LYS A 285 -22.87 13.95 -5.42
CA LYS A 285 -23.18 15.16 -4.64
C LYS A 285 -23.43 16.36 -5.54
N LYS A 286 -22.64 16.53 -6.61
CA LYS A 286 -22.82 17.59 -7.59
C LYS A 286 -24.17 17.48 -8.33
N GLN A 287 -24.58 16.27 -8.68
CA GLN A 287 -25.89 16.03 -9.30
C GLN A 287 -27.06 16.30 -8.32
N ALA A 288 -26.89 15.97 -7.04
CA ALA A 288 -27.91 16.23 -6.01
C ALA A 288 -28.09 17.72 -5.67
N GLN A 289 -27.05 18.56 -5.88
CA GLN A 289 -27.12 20.01 -5.66
C GLN A 289 -27.55 20.81 -6.89
N GLY A 290 -27.60 20.17 -8.07
CA GLY A 290 -28.01 20.79 -9.33
C GLY A 290 -29.50 20.62 -9.68
N ASN A 291 -30.26 19.92 -8.83
CA ASN A 291 -31.72 19.77 -8.89
C ASN A 291 -32.37 20.52 -7.72
#